data_AF-C0M7R6-F1
#
_entry.id   AF-C0M7R6-F1
#
_cell.length_a   1.000
_cell.length_b   1.000
_cell.length_c   1.000
_cell.angle_alpha   90.00
_cell.angle_beta   90.00
_cell.angle_gamma   90.00
#
_symmetry.space_group_name_H-M   'P 1'
#
loop_
_entity.id
_entity.type
_entity.pdbx_description
1 polymer ?
#
loop_
_entity_poly.entity_id
_entity_poly.type
_entity_poly.pdbx_seq_one_letter_code
_entity_poly.pdbx_strand_id
1 'polypeptide(L)'
;MKKVKQLIIAMIASLLLIANTVPSIVYASEVTKIQQEEKVIEEKLSQPLEISKSELDTLIQEKKALYPNLTEQEMREIAYKAMSPYTFRASVWDGQGVTLDEFAWAFDVIVGGLISGYATIGKYVAKHGVAAARAVLSRAAKAAAQRLGVLTGFISGLLRAAFSVINIYYNVGYALAQYVDARDYHPNNGRINAWA
;
A
#
# COMPACT_ATOMS: atom_id res chain seq x y z
N MET A 1 -52.34 31.91 7.24
CA MET A 1 -50.93 32.36 7.42
C MET A 1 -50.16 31.62 8.51
N LYS A 2 -50.71 31.42 9.73
CA LYS A 2 -50.02 30.70 10.84
C LYS A 2 -49.51 29.29 10.47
N LYS A 3 -50.36 28.47 9.83
CA LYS A 3 -50.00 27.10 9.40
C LYS A 3 -48.89 27.07 8.34
N VAL A 4 -48.85 28.05 7.43
CA VAL A 4 -47.81 28.18 6.40
C VAL A 4 -46.46 28.57 7.03
N LYS A 5 -46.46 29.49 8.01
CA LYS A 5 -45.23 29.82 8.77
C LYS A 5 -44.69 28.63 9.56
N GLN A 6 -45.55 27.84 10.19
CA GLN A 6 -45.13 26.62 10.91
C GLN A 6 -44.51 25.57 9.97
N LEU A 7 -45.07 25.42 8.77
CA LEU A 7 -44.57 24.47 7.77
C LEU A 7 -43.19 24.89 7.24
N ILE A 8 -42.97 26.20 7.00
CA ILE A 8 -41.67 26.75 6.60
C ILE A 8 -40.63 26.56 7.71
N ILE A 9 -40.99 26.82 8.97
CA ILE A 9 -40.07 26.65 10.12
C ILE A 9 -39.66 25.19 10.29
N ALA A 10 -40.61 24.25 10.16
CA ALA A 10 -40.32 22.82 10.23
C ALA A 10 -39.37 22.39 9.09
N MET A 11 -39.56 22.89 7.88
CA MET A 11 -38.71 22.56 6.73
C MET A 11 -37.27 23.08 6.92
N ILE A 12 -37.12 24.31 7.44
CA ILE A 12 -35.81 24.91 7.74
C ILE A 12 -35.10 24.13 8.86
N ALA A 13 -35.84 23.75 9.92
CA ALA A 13 -35.29 22.94 11.00
C ALA A 13 -34.83 21.56 10.51
N SER A 14 -35.60 20.89 9.63
CA SER A 14 -35.21 19.63 9.01
C SER A 14 -33.97 19.79 8.12
N LEU A 15 -33.88 20.85 7.31
CA LEU A 15 -32.70 21.16 6.50
C LEU A 15 -31.44 21.39 7.35
N LEU A 16 -31.56 22.13 8.46
CA LEU A 16 -30.46 22.35 9.41
C LEU A 16 -30.03 21.07 10.13
N LEU A 17 -30.98 20.21 10.50
CA LEU A 17 -30.69 18.89 11.09
C LEU A 17 -29.98 17.97 10.09
N ILE A 18 -30.42 17.94 8.83
CA ILE A 18 -29.80 17.16 7.76
C ILE A 18 -28.38 17.70 7.49
N ALA A 19 -28.20 19.02 7.38
CA ALA A 19 -26.90 19.64 7.15
C ALA A 19 -25.87 19.33 8.25
N ASN A 20 -26.32 19.20 9.51
CA ASN A 20 -25.45 18.88 10.64
C ASN A 20 -25.17 17.38 10.81
N THR A 21 -26.05 16.49 10.33
CA THR A 21 -25.92 15.04 10.55
C THR A 21 -25.36 14.30 9.34
N VAL A 22 -25.62 14.77 8.11
CA VAL A 22 -25.13 14.16 6.88
C VAL A 22 -23.60 14.06 6.84
N PRO A 23 -22.80 15.09 7.19
CA PRO A 23 -21.34 14.98 7.15
C PRO A 23 -20.82 13.87 8.06
N SER A 24 -21.37 13.74 9.26
CA SER A 24 -20.97 12.71 10.22
C SER A 24 -21.38 11.31 9.78
N ILE A 25 -22.56 11.15 9.17
CA ILE A 25 -23.04 9.86 8.64
C ILE A 25 -22.21 9.43 7.43
N VAL A 26 -21.90 10.36 6.52
CA VAL A 26 -21.04 10.10 5.35
C VAL A 26 -19.64 9.71 5.82
N TYR A 27 -19.06 10.47 6.75
CA TYR A 27 -17.75 10.15 7.34
C TYR A 27 -17.74 8.77 8.00
N ALA A 28 -18.73 8.46 8.84
CA ALA A 28 -18.84 7.15 9.49
C ALA A 28 -18.97 6.01 8.45
N SER A 29 -19.74 6.23 7.37
CA SER A 29 -19.88 5.26 6.28
C SER A 29 -18.56 5.04 5.53
N GLU A 30 -17.82 6.10 5.22
CA GLU A 30 -16.51 6.01 4.55
C GLU A 30 -15.48 5.30 5.42
N VAL A 31 -15.40 5.63 6.71
CA VAL A 31 -14.52 4.94 7.67
C VAL A 31 -14.87 3.46 7.77
N THR A 32 -16.16 3.11 7.80
CA THR A 32 -16.60 1.71 7.86
C THR A 32 -16.19 0.94 6.59
N LYS A 33 -16.33 1.56 5.40
CA LYS A 33 -15.90 0.96 4.14
C LYS A 33 -14.40 0.71 4.10
N ILE A 34 -13.60 1.69 4.52
CA ILE A 34 -12.15 1.55 4.60
C ILE A 34 -11.81 0.38 5.53
N GLN A 35 -12.35 0.34 6.75
CA GLN A 35 -12.09 -0.76 7.69
C GLN A 35 -12.45 -2.15 7.15
N GLN A 36 -13.50 -2.26 6.33
CA GLN A 36 -13.86 -3.51 5.67
C GLN A 36 -12.82 -3.89 4.60
N GLU A 37 -12.42 -2.96 3.74
CA GLU A 37 -11.36 -3.19 2.75
C GLU A 37 -10.04 -3.58 3.41
N GLU A 38 -9.71 -2.93 4.53
CA GLU A 38 -8.53 -3.22 5.33
C GLU A 38 -8.49 -4.68 5.82
N LYS A 39 -9.62 -5.19 6.33
CA LYS A 39 -9.74 -6.60 6.73
C LYS A 39 -9.56 -7.55 5.55
N VAL A 40 -10.16 -7.24 4.40
CA VAL A 40 -10.02 -8.06 3.18
C VAL A 40 -8.57 -8.08 2.71
N ILE A 41 -7.85 -6.95 2.78
CA ILE A 41 -6.44 -6.88 2.42
C ILE A 41 -5.60 -7.71 3.40
N GLU A 42 -5.85 -7.61 4.71
CA GLU A 42 -5.15 -8.38 5.73
C GLU A 42 -5.37 -9.89 5.55
N GLU A 43 -6.59 -10.30 5.26
CA GLU A 43 -6.93 -11.69 4.94
C GLU A 43 -6.18 -12.16 3.69
N LYS A 44 -6.16 -11.37 2.60
CA LYS A 44 -5.37 -11.69 1.40
C LYS A 44 -3.87 -11.81 1.69
N LEU A 45 -3.32 -10.95 2.55
CA LEU A 45 -1.90 -10.97 2.89
C LEU A 45 -1.50 -12.10 3.84
N SER A 46 -2.48 -12.66 4.57
CA SER A 46 -2.27 -13.80 5.49
C SER A 46 -2.05 -15.13 4.78
N GLN A 47 -2.34 -15.18 3.47
CA GLN A 47 -2.17 -16.34 2.60
C GLN A 47 -1.26 -15.99 1.41
N PRO A 48 -0.73 -16.99 0.68
CA PRO A 48 0.01 -16.73 -0.54
C PRO A 48 -0.83 -15.94 -1.54
N LEU A 49 -0.25 -14.89 -2.12
CA LEU A 49 -0.91 -14.12 -3.17
C LEU A 49 -1.02 -14.97 -4.43
N GLU A 50 -2.24 -15.10 -4.95
CA GLU A 50 -2.52 -15.80 -6.19
C GLU A 50 -2.20 -14.90 -7.38
N ILE A 51 -1.00 -15.05 -7.94
CA ILE A 51 -0.59 -14.45 -9.21
C ILE A 51 -0.17 -15.59 -10.14
N SER A 52 -0.79 -15.69 -11.31
CA SER A 52 -0.42 -16.72 -12.28
C SER A 52 0.99 -16.48 -12.83
N LYS A 53 1.64 -17.54 -13.31
CA LYS A 53 2.98 -17.42 -13.93
C LYS A 53 2.98 -16.40 -15.08
N SER A 54 1.95 -16.40 -15.91
CA SER A 54 1.81 -15.45 -17.02
C SER A 54 1.66 -14.00 -16.55
N GLU A 55 0.86 -13.76 -15.51
CA GLU A 55 0.72 -12.40 -14.95
C GLU A 55 2.03 -11.91 -14.33
N LEU A 56 2.76 -12.79 -13.64
CA LEU A 56 4.07 -12.46 -13.11
C LEU A 56 5.08 -12.16 -14.22
N ASP A 57 5.07 -12.94 -15.30
CA ASP A 57 5.94 -12.72 -16.47
C ASP A 57 5.65 -11.37 -17.11
N THR A 58 4.38 -11.02 -17.31
CA THR A 58 3.96 -9.71 -17.81
C THR A 58 4.43 -8.60 -16.86
N LEU A 59 4.22 -8.74 -15.56
CA LEU A 59 4.63 -7.75 -14.58
C LEU A 59 6.15 -7.53 -14.59
N ILE A 60 6.94 -8.61 -14.69
CA ILE A 60 8.41 -8.51 -14.81
C ILE A 60 8.79 -7.71 -16.05
N GLN A 61 8.21 -8.03 -17.21
CA GLN A 61 8.55 -7.32 -18.46
C GLN A 61 8.14 -5.84 -18.42
N GLU A 62 6.99 -5.51 -17.84
CA GLU A 62 6.54 -4.13 -17.67
C GLU A 62 7.43 -3.32 -16.73
N LYS A 63 8.00 -3.98 -15.70
CA LYS A 63 8.69 -3.30 -14.59
C LYS A 63 10.20 -3.40 -14.65
N LYS A 64 10.78 -4.26 -15.50
CA LYS A 64 12.23 -4.44 -15.63
C LYS A 64 12.97 -3.13 -15.92
N ALA A 65 12.38 -2.25 -16.73
CA ALA A 65 12.97 -0.95 -17.02
C ALA A 65 13.05 -0.01 -15.80
N LEU A 66 12.22 -0.24 -14.78
CA LEU A 66 12.23 0.54 -13.53
C LEU A 66 13.25 0.02 -12.51
N TYR A 67 13.70 -1.22 -12.65
CA TYR A 67 14.59 -1.91 -11.70
C TYR A 67 15.81 -2.50 -12.44
N PRO A 68 16.67 -1.66 -13.05
CA PRO A 68 17.72 -2.11 -13.95
C PRO A 68 18.83 -2.93 -13.26
N ASN A 69 18.94 -2.87 -11.93
CA ASN A 69 19.93 -3.65 -11.19
C ASN A 69 19.46 -5.07 -10.84
N LEU A 70 18.23 -5.44 -11.24
CA LEU A 70 17.71 -6.80 -11.07
C LEU A 70 17.67 -7.53 -12.42
N THR A 71 18.24 -8.72 -12.43
CA THR A 71 18.02 -9.69 -13.50
C THR A 71 16.59 -10.23 -13.43
N GLU A 72 16.07 -10.76 -14.55
CA GLU A 72 14.75 -11.39 -14.54
C GLU A 72 14.66 -12.57 -13.58
N GLN A 73 15.76 -13.31 -13.40
CA GLN A 73 15.82 -14.41 -12.44
C GLN A 73 15.68 -13.89 -11.01
N GLU A 74 16.43 -12.84 -10.63
CA GLU A 74 16.30 -12.21 -9.32
C GLU A 74 14.89 -11.66 -9.10
N MET A 75 14.30 -10.99 -10.10
CA MET A 75 12.92 -10.53 -10.03
C MET A 75 11.95 -11.68 -9.77
N ARG A 76 12.10 -12.84 -10.43
CA ARG A 76 11.27 -14.03 -10.16
C ARG A 76 11.43 -14.53 -8.74
N GLU A 77 12.68 -14.70 -8.28
CA GLU A 77 12.96 -15.20 -6.95
C GLU A 77 12.41 -14.29 -5.85
N ILE A 78 12.59 -12.97 -6.02
CA ILE A 78 12.02 -11.96 -5.12
C ILE A 78 10.50 -12.02 -5.17
N ALA A 79 9.88 -12.13 -6.35
CA ALA A 79 8.43 -12.23 -6.47
C ALA A 79 7.88 -13.47 -5.77
N TYR A 80 8.49 -14.64 -5.93
CA TYR A 80 8.06 -15.86 -5.24
C TYR A 80 8.10 -15.72 -3.72
N LYS A 81 9.14 -15.07 -3.18
CA LYS A 81 9.23 -14.75 -1.75
C LYS A 81 8.21 -13.67 -1.36
N ALA A 82 8.05 -12.65 -2.19
CA ALA A 82 7.12 -11.56 -1.95
C ALA A 82 5.66 -12.00 -2.02
N MET A 83 5.32 -13.10 -2.70
CA MET A 83 3.94 -13.63 -2.75
C MET A 83 3.58 -14.46 -1.52
N SER A 84 4.55 -15.09 -0.86
CA SER A 84 4.29 -15.97 0.29
C SER A 84 4.50 -15.25 1.63
N PRO A 85 3.54 -15.28 2.57
CA PRO A 85 3.75 -14.76 3.92
C PRO A 85 4.66 -15.65 4.78
N TYR A 86 4.97 -16.87 4.32
CA TYR A 86 5.74 -17.87 5.06
C TYR A 86 7.23 -17.87 4.71
N THR A 87 7.61 -17.13 3.68
CA THR A 87 9.01 -17.01 3.27
C THR A 87 9.64 -15.82 3.97
N PHE A 88 10.69 -16.08 4.73
CA PHE A 88 11.59 -15.06 5.24
C PHE A 88 12.92 -15.21 4.50
N ARG A 89 13.45 -14.11 3.97
CA ARG A 89 14.79 -14.12 3.39
C ARG A 89 15.81 -14.31 4.52
N ALA A 90 16.45 -15.48 4.58
CA ALA A 90 17.52 -15.74 5.55
C ALA A 90 18.74 -14.85 5.30
N SER A 91 18.97 -14.39 4.06
CA SER A 91 20.11 -13.53 3.73
C SER A 91 19.99 -12.10 4.24
N VAL A 92 18.94 -11.71 4.95
CA VAL A 92 18.90 -10.39 5.59
C VAL A 92 19.95 -10.37 6.71
N TRP A 93 20.24 -11.53 7.32
CA TRP A 93 21.27 -11.73 8.35
C TRP A 93 22.72 -11.70 7.85
N ASP A 94 22.98 -11.46 6.56
CA ASP A 94 24.34 -11.20 6.06
C ASP A 94 24.87 -9.81 6.45
N GLY A 95 24.06 -9.04 7.18
CA GLY A 95 24.37 -7.69 7.68
C GLY A 95 24.27 -6.61 6.61
N GLN A 96 23.92 -6.97 5.39
CA GLN A 96 24.01 -6.09 4.24
C GLN A 96 22.69 -5.36 3.94
N GLY A 97 21.56 -5.82 4.48
CA GLY A 97 20.24 -5.23 4.24
C GLY A 97 19.65 -5.62 2.88
N VAL A 98 18.56 -4.97 2.47
CA VAL A 98 17.90 -5.23 1.18
C VAL A 98 18.05 -4.02 0.27
N THR A 99 18.46 -4.20 -0.99
CA THR A 99 18.64 -3.07 -1.91
C THR A 99 17.32 -2.36 -2.21
N LEU A 100 17.40 -1.09 -2.65
CA LEU A 100 16.20 -0.34 -3.01
C LEU A 100 15.36 -1.04 -4.09
N ASP A 101 16.02 -1.59 -5.11
CA ASP A 101 15.34 -2.26 -6.22
C ASP A 101 14.64 -3.54 -5.74
N GLU A 102 15.30 -4.35 -4.90
CA GLU A 102 14.70 -5.56 -4.33
C GLU A 102 13.44 -5.24 -3.50
N PHE A 103 13.51 -4.19 -2.67
CA PHE A 103 12.37 -3.77 -1.86
C PHE A 103 11.24 -3.20 -2.71
N ALA A 104 11.56 -2.30 -3.63
CA ALA A 104 10.60 -1.66 -4.53
C ALA A 104 9.89 -2.70 -5.39
N TRP A 105 10.63 -3.68 -5.91
CA TRP A 105 10.07 -4.77 -6.70
C TRP A 105 9.17 -5.70 -5.88
N ALA A 106 9.59 -6.13 -4.69
CA ALA A 106 8.75 -6.94 -3.80
C ALA A 106 7.45 -6.22 -3.44
N PHE A 107 7.54 -4.91 -3.18
CA PHE A 107 6.39 -4.07 -2.95
C PHE A 107 5.44 -4.02 -4.15
N ASP A 108 5.95 -3.78 -5.36
CA ASP A 108 5.16 -3.73 -6.59
C ASP A 108 4.44 -5.06 -6.87
N VAL A 109 5.09 -6.20 -6.62
CA VAL A 109 4.47 -7.54 -6.73
C VAL A 109 3.29 -7.69 -5.77
N ILE A 110 3.46 -7.28 -4.51
CA ILE A 110 2.39 -7.36 -3.50
C ILE A 110 1.24 -6.43 -3.86
N VAL A 111 1.54 -5.20 -4.30
CA VAL A 111 0.52 -4.26 -4.78
C VAL A 111 -0.27 -4.89 -5.92
N GLY A 112 0.42 -5.44 -6.94
CA GLY A 112 -0.20 -6.12 -8.07
C GLY A 112 -1.15 -7.24 -7.66
N GLY A 113 -0.74 -8.10 -6.70
CA GLY A 113 -1.59 -9.16 -6.16
C GLY A 113 -2.80 -8.62 -5.38
N LEU A 114 -2.64 -7.54 -4.62
CA LEU A 114 -3.74 -6.95 -3.84
C LEU A 114 -4.79 -6.26 -4.71
N ILE A 115 -4.34 -5.50 -5.71
CA ILE A 115 -5.20 -4.79 -6.65
C ILE A 115 -5.58 -5.65 -7.86
N SER A 116 -5.41 -6.97 -7.80
CA SER A 116 -5.73 -7.89 -8.90
C SER A 116 -7.03 -7.49 -9.63
N GLY A 117 -6.95 -7.41 -10.96
CA GLY A 117 -8.02 -6.88 -11.83
C GLY A 117 -7.90 -5.38 -12.19
N TYR A 118 -6.96 -4.64 -11.58
CA TYR A 118 -6.65 -3.26 -11.95
C TYR A 118 -5.24 -3.16 -12.55
N ALA A 119 -5.14 -2.66 -13.78
CA ALA A 119 -3.85 -2.57 -14.47
C ALA A 119 -2.86 -1.59 -13.80
N THR A 120 -3.34 -0.59 -13.05
CA THR A 120 -2.49 0.38 -12.35
C THR A 120 -3.14 0.84 -11.04
N ILE A 121 -2.31 1.35 -10.12
CA ILE A 121 -2.79 2.01 -8.91
C ILE A 121 -3.69 3.20 -9.24
N GLY A 122 -3.43 3.92 -10.34
CA GLY A 122 -4.28 5.01 -10.81
C GLY A 122 -5.70 4.55 -11.17
N LYS A 123 -5.85 3.39 -11.82
CA LYS A 123 -7.18 2.81 -12.09
C LYS A 123 -7.88 2.36 -10.82
N TYR A 124 -7.12 1.82 -9.86
CA TYR A 124 -7.67 1.46 -8.55
C TYR A 124 -8.16 2.71 -7.79
N VAL A 125 -7.36 3.78 -7.76
CA VAL A 125 -7.72 5.09 -7.18
C VAL A 125 -8.98 5.65 -7.83
N ALA A 126 -9.13 5.56 -9.15
CA ALA A 126 -10.30 6.08 -9.86
C ALA A 126 -11.61 5.38 -9.44
N LYS A 127 -11.54 4.10 -9.03
CA LYS A 127 -12.72 3.32 -8.63
C LYS A 127 -12.99 3.34 -7.12
N HIS A 128 -11.95 3.26 -6.30
CA HIS A 128 -12.07 3.11 -4.84
C HIS A 128 -11.63 4.35 -4.05
N GLY A 129 -11.01 5.33 -4.70
CA GLY A 129 -10.52 6.55 -4.08
C GLY A 129 -9.09 6.46 -3.55
N VAL A 130 -8.53 7.63 -3.23
CA VAL A 130 -7.13 7.78 -2.77
C VAL A 130 -6.91 7.17 -1.39
N ALA A 131 -7.90 7.23 -0.49
CA ALA A 131 -7.80 6.68 0.86
C ALA A 131 -7.65 5.16 0.84
N ALA A 132 -8.51 4.46 0.08
CA ALA A 132 -8.42 3.02 -0.15
C ALA A 132 -7.07 2.62 -0.76
N ALA A 133 -6.62 3.34 -1.79
CA ALA A 133 -5.33 3.09 -2.41
C ALA A 133 -4.16 3.25 -1.43
N ARG A 134 -4.16 4.29 -0.59
CA ARG A 134 -3.15 4.48 0.46
C ARG A 134 -3.18 3.36 1.50
N ALA A 135 -4.36 2.84 1.84
CA ALA A 135 -4.49 1.71 2.76
C ALA A 135 -3.89 0.42 2.17
N VAL A 136 -4.13 0.16 0.87
CA VAL A 136 -3.49 -0.94 0.12
C VAL A 136 -1.97 -0.78 0.13
N LEU A 137 -1.47 0.39 -0.28
CA LEU A 137 -0.03 0.65 -0.37
C LEU A 137 0.65 0.54 1.00
N SER A 138 0.04 1.06 2.06
CA SER A 138 0.58 0.97 3.43
C SER A 138 0.73 -0.48 3.91
N ARG A 139 -0.27 -1.32 3.62
CA ARG A 139 -0.24 -2.75 3.96
C ARG A 139 0.73 -3.53 3.09
N ALA A 140 0.77 -3.23 1.80
CA ALA A 140 1.72 -3.82 0.87
C ALA A 140 3.16 -3.53 1.28
N ALA A 141 3.46 -2.30 1.70
CA ALA A 141 4.77 -1.89 2.20
C ALA A 141 5.20 -2.67 3.43
N LYS A 142 4.29 -2.81 4.40
CA LYS A 142 4.54 -3.60 5.61
C LYS A 142 4.77 -5.08 5.29
N ALA A 143 3.95 -5.65 4.40
CA ALA A 143 4.10 -7.02 3.95
C ALA A 143 5.41 -7.24 3.18
N ALA A 144 5.81 -6.30 2.31
CA ALA A 144 7.09 -6.34 1.60
C ALA A 144 8.25 -6.36 2.61
N ALA A 145 8.26 -5.43 3.55
CA ALA A 145 9.27 -5.38 4.61
C ALA A 145 9.32 -6.68 5.43
N GLN A 146 8.16 -7.27 5.75
CA GLN A 146 8.08 -8.51 6.51
C GLN A 146 8.62 -9.71 5.72
N ARG A 147 8.17 -9.88 4.47
CA ARG A 147 8.57 -10.99 3.58
C ARG A 147 10.04 -10.89 3.17
N LEU A 148 10.56 -9.67 3.11
CA LEU A 148 11.99 -9.39 2.91
C LEU A 148 12.79 -9.36 4.20
N GLY A 149 12.21 -9.64 5.37
CA GLY A 149 12.92 -9.74 6.65
C GLY A 149 13.53 -8.44 7.20
N VAL A 150 13.12 -7.27 6.68
CA VAL A 150 13.57 -5.95 7.15
C VAL A 150 12.54 -5.25 8.04
N LEU A 151 11.42 -5.90 8.37
CA LEU A 151 10.41 -5.29 9.23
C LEU A 151 10.86 -5.30 10.70
N THR A 152 11.18 -4.12 11.21
CA THR A 152 11.37 -3.86 12.66
C THR A 152 10.35 -2.85 13.16
N GLY A 153 10.27 -2.66 14.48
CA GLY A 153 9.40 -1.62 15.07
C GLY A 153 9.71 -0.23 14.51
N PHE A 154 10.99 0.06 14.25
CA PHE A 154 11.46 1.30 13.65
C PHE A 154 11.01 1.45 12.18
N ILE A 155 11.31 0.46 11.34
CA ILE A 155 10.88 0.45 9.93
C ILE A 155 9.34 0.51 9.84
N SER A 156 8.62 -0.19 10.71
CA SER A 156 7.14 -0.10 10.78
C SER A 156 6.64 1.31 11.13
N GLY A 157 7.41 2.10 11.88
CA GLY A 157 7.13 3.51 12.13
C GLY A 157 7.28 4.35 10.86
N LEU A 158 8.38 4.17 10.13
CA LEU A 158 8.65 4.85 8.87
C LEU A 158 7.55 4.57 7.82
N LEU A 159 7.18 3.31 7.63
CA LEU A 159 6.16 2.91 6.65
C LEU A 159 4.79 3.53 6.91
N ARG A 160 4.42 3.77 8.18
CA ARG A 160 3.16 4.45 8.53
C ARG A 160 3.10 5.89 8.05
N ALA A 161 4.23 6.58 8.01
CA ALA A 161 4.31 7.96 7.55
C ALA A 161 4.58 8.09 6.05
N ALA A 162 5.04 7.04 5.37
CA ALA A 162 5.53 7.11 4.00
C ALA A 162 4.48 7.63 2.99
N PHE A 163 3.25 7.11 3.05
CA PHE A 163 2.22 7.44 2.05
C PHE A 163 1.48 8.77 2.28
N SER A 164 1.84 9.52 3.34
CA SER A 164 1.43 10.91 3.48
C SER A 164 2.33 11.87 2.70
N VAL A 165 3.56 11.45 2.35
CA VAL A 165 4.57 12.30 1.70
C VAL A 165 4.98 11.81 0.31
N ILE A 166 4.77 10.53 -0.02
CA ILE A 166 5.11 9.96 -1.33
C ILE A 166 4.00 10.21 -2.35
N ASN A 167 4.39 10.59 -3.57
CA ASN A 167 3.50 10.60 -4.72
C ASN A 167 3.19 9.16 -5.16
N ILE A 168 1.92 8.76 -5.06
CA ILE A 168 1.49 7.38 -5.35
C ILE A 168 1.31 7.08 -6.84
N TYR A 169 1.45 8.06 -7.73
CA TYR A 169 1.14 7.91 -9.16
C TYR A 169 2.33 7.52 -10.04
N TYR A 170 3.57 7.65 -9.56
CA TYR A 170 4.76 7.34 -10.35
C TYR A 170 5.83 6.65 -9.51
N ASN A 171 6.32 5.50 -10.01
CA ASN A 171 7.35 4.64 -9.39
C ASN A 171 7.28 4.60 -7.85
N VAL A 172 6.09 4.28 -7.34
CA VAL A 172 5.78 4.35 -5.91
C VAL A 172 6.65 3.38 -5.09
N GLY A 173 7.00 2.22 -5.63
CA GLY A 173 7.90 1.26 -4.98
C GLY A 173 9.28 1.85 -4.74
N TYR A 174 9.89 2.47 -5.74
CA TYR A 174 11.22 3.06 -5.60
C TYR A 174 11.20 4.31 -4.71
N ALA A 175 10.19 5.17 -4.86
CA ALA A 175 10.02 6.34 -3.98
C ALA A 175 9.84 5.92 -2.50
N LEU A 176 9.13 4.82 -2.25
CA LEU A 176 9.02 4.23 -0.91
C LEU A 176 10.37 3.69 -0.42
N ALA A 177 11.10 2.95 -1.26
CA ALA A 177 12.41 2.42 -0.89
C ALA A 177 13.38 3.56 -0.49
N GLN A 178 13.47 4.61 -1.31
CA GLN A 178 14.28 5.79 -1.03
C GLN A 178 13.84 6.52 0.25
N TYR A 179 12.53 6.62 0.49
CA TYR A 179 12.02 7.25 1.71
C TYR A 179 12.49 6.51 2.97
N VAL A 180 12.52 5.16 2.92
CA VAL A 180 12.97 4.31 4.02
C VAL A 180 14.49 4.40 4.18
N ASP A 181 15.27 4.19 3.12
CA ASP A 181 16.74 4.28 3.12
C ASP A 181 17.23 5.62 3.67
N ALA A 182 16.64 6.74 3.26
CA ALA A 182 17.00 8.06 3.77
C ALA A 182 16.81 8.25 5.30
N ARG A 183 16.18 7.29 5.99
CA ARG A 183 15.79 7.37 7.41
C ARG A 183 16.13 6.12 8.20
N ASP A 184 16.73 5.10 7.61
CA ASP A 184 16.99 3.85 8.32
C ASP A 184 18.28 3.91 9.18
N TYR A 185 18.84 2.77 9.59
CA TYR A 185 20.06 2.74 10.42
C TYR A 185 21.34 3.15 9.67
N HIS A 186 21.38 3.03 8.35
CA HIS A 186 22.52 3.41 7.51
C HIS A 186 22.07 4.29 6.34
N PRO A 187 21.74 5.56 6.61
CA PRO A 187 21.01 6.37 5.64
C PRO A 187 21.74 6.63 4.32
N ASN A 188 20.99 6.53 3.22
CA ASN A 188 21.40 6.86 1.86
C ASN A 188 22.54 5.97 1.32
N ASN A 189 22.54 4.69 1.68
CA ASN A 189 23.53 3.73 1.17
C ASN A 189 22.97 2.88 0.02
N GLY A 190 21.73 3.13 -0.42
CA GLY A 190 21.07 2.38 -1.48
C GLY A 190 20.47 1.05 -1.01
N ARG A 191 20.26 0.90 0.31
CA ARG A 191 19.71 -0.29 0.94
C ARG A 191 18.78 0.09 2.08
N ILE A 192 17.98 -0.89 2.49
CA ILE A 192 17.14 -0.84 3.67
C ILE A 192 17.82 -1.66 4.76
N ASN A 193 18.29 -0.95 5.77
CA ASN A 193 19.01 -1.47 6.92
C ASN A 193 18.14 -1.39 8.17
N ALA A 194 17.70 -2.56 8.61
CA ALA A 194 16.78 -2.69 9.74
C ALA A 194 17.47 -2.66 11.11
N TRP A 195 18.80 -2.67 11.16
CA TRP A 195 19.66 -2.61 12.35
C TRP A 195 21.00 -1.92 12.04
N ALA A 196 21.73 -1.57 13.11
CA ALA A 196 23.04 -0.93 13.09
C ALA A 196 24.21 -1.92 13.03
#